data_AF-A0A920LPM6-F1
#
_entry.id   AF-A0A920LPM6-F1
#
_cell.length_a   1.000
_cell.length_b   1.000
_cell.length_c   1.000
_cell.angle_alpha   90.00
_cell.angle_beta   90.00
_cell.angle_gamma   90.00
#
_symmetry.space_group_name_H-M   'P 1'
#
loop_
_entity.id
_entity.type
_entity.pdbx_description
1 polymer ?
#
loop_
_entity_poly.entity_id
_entity_poly.type
_entity_poly.pdbx_seq_one_letter_code
_entity_poly.pdbx_strand_id
1 'polypeptide(L)'
;MRAANLFRRLSAIPAGRPRPRYLVIALAALLALAALALVATRDWRLTLAFIGGSIGAIALLAGLGESLLFALRRIPAPRYVPARLALSAITRPGSPVRAIVIAFGLGLSVLVTVALSQANIGRQIDTRVADDAPAWFFIDIQPDQIDRFMEIASGTEGISQVAKTPMLRGRVTELGGIAAADYDMRNGSAWVLRGDRALTWSATRPESGELIAGEWWPQDYDGTPLASMTAEEANELGVWIGDTVSFNVLGRPVTAEITNIRDVEWESFSINFVFVLSPGVLDKAPHSWMATAHADDEDAAIRVDRNIAAVFANISAISVREAVDTAQRVIGLLGAAVQMTALVTLVAGIAVLAGTVASTEAQRLADSVILKVLGATRVAISIAWFMEYALLGLLAAMAAAIIGSIASWGMISGFLNSDFELDFLLVLGTTMAGATATAMLGLAGAVRTLGRKPAPLLREV
;
A
#
# COMPACT_ATOMS: atom_id res chain seq x y z
N MET A 1 -25.81 -25.53 46.90
CA MET A 1 -26.09 -25.31 45.46
C MET A 1 -26.26 -26.66 44.78
N ARG A 2 -27.35 -26.92 44.05
CA ARG A 2 -27.57 -28.19 43.34
C ARG A 2 -26.53 -28.36 42.20
N ALA A 3 -25.92 -29.53 42.05
CA ALA A 3 -24.89 -29.82 41.04
C ALA A 3 -25.33 -29.48 39.60
N ALA A 4 -26.62 -29.64 39.29
CA ALA A 4 -27.22 -29.24 38.01
C ALA A 4 -27.07 -27.73 37.70
N ASN A 5 -27.01 -26.86 38.71
CA ASN A 5 -26.80 -25.42 38.53
C ASN A 5 -25.32 -25.06 38.33
N LEU A 6 -24.38 -25.94 38.72
CA LEU A 6 -22.95 -25.75 38.50
C LEU A 6 -22.60 -26.00 37.02
N PHE A 7 -23.12 -27.09 36.44
CA PHE A 7 -22.90 -27.45 35.04
C PHE A 7 -23.58 -26.48 34.05
N ARG A 8 -24.75 -25.94 34.41
CA ARG A 8 -25.44 -24.91 33.59
C ARG A 8 -24.70 -23.56 33.61
N ARG A 9 -23.92 -23.25 34.65
CA ARG A 9 -23.10 -22.03 34.74
C ARG A 9 -21.78 -22.12 33.99
N LEU A 10 -21.23 -23.32 33.79
CA LEU A 10 -19.99 -23.52 33.03
C LEU A 10 -20.20 -23.46 31.50
N SER A 11 -21.44 -23.66 31.04
CA SER A 11 -21.81 -23.72 29.62
C SER A 11 -22.66 -22.54 29.12
N ALA A 12 -23.20 -21.71 30.02
CA ALA A 12 -23.93 -20.52 29.64
C ALA A 12 -22.97 -19.35 29.41
N ILE A 13 -22.88 -18.87 28.16
CA ILE A 13 -22.28 -17.57 27.83
C ILE A 13 -22.93 -16.53 28.76
N PRO A 14 -22.16 -15.69 29.49
CA PRO A 14 -22.73 -14.73 30.42
C PRO A 14 -23.74 -13.82 29.71
N ALA A 15 -25.03 -14.00 30.02
CA ALA A 15 -26.09 -13.14 29.52
C ALA A 15 -26.28 -11.96 30.48
N GLY A 16 -25.96 -10.75 30.03
CA GLY A 16 -26.10 -9.52 30.81
C GLY A 16 -25.19 -8.40 30.30
N ARG A 17 -25.47 -7.15 30.68
CA ARG A 17 -24.57 -6.02 30.39
C ARG A 17 -23.27 -6.19 31.18
N PRO A 18 -22.08 -6.00 30.57
CA PRO A 18 -20.82 -6.06 31.29
C PRO A 18 -20.80 -5.03 32.42
N ARG A 19 -20.13 -5.36 33.55
CA ARG A 19 -19.98 -4.43 34.67
C ARG A 19 -19.30 -3.13 34.18
N PRO A 20 -19.68 -1.96 34.70
CA PRO A 20 -19.15 -0.66 34.22
C PRO A 20 -17.62 -0.57 34.29
N ARG A 21 -16.98 -1.26 35.25
CA ARG A 21 -15.51 -1.35 35.32
C ARG A 21 -14.89 -1.95 34.05
N TYR A 22 -15.48 -3.01 33.49
CA TYR A 22 -14.98 -3.62 32.24
C TYR A 22 -15.24 -2.72 31.03
N LEU A 23 -16.34 -1.95 31.03
CA LEU A 23 -16.60 -0.96 29.99
C LEU A 23 -15.58 0.17 30.01
N VAL A 24 -15.22 0.68 31.19
CA VAL A 24 -14.18 1.71 31.35
C VAL A 24 -12.82 1.18 30.89
N ILE A 25 -12.45 -0.06 31.26
CA ILE A 25 -11.19 -0.68 30.80
C ILE A 25 -11.18 -0.85 29.28
N ALA A 26 -12.28 -1.32 28.69
CA ALA A 26 -12.39 -1.47 27.24
C ALA A 26 -12.30 -0.12 26.51
N LEU A 27 -12.96 0.92 27.03
CA LEU A 27 -12.88 2.26 26.48
C LEU A 27 -11.46 2.83 26.59
N ALA A 28 -10.80 2.65 27.74
CA ALA A 28 -9.42 3.07 27.94
C ALA A 28 -8.46 2.36 26.97
N ALA A 29 -8.65 1.06 26.74
CA ALA A 29 -7.88 0.30 25.76
C ALA A 29 -8.12 0.80 24.31
N LEU A 30 -9.38 1.08 23.95
CA LEU A 30 -9.71 1.65 22.63
C LEU A 30 -9.08 3.03 22.42
N LEU A 31 -9.14 3.89 23.45
CA LEU A 31 -8.51 5.21 23.39
C LEU A 31 -6.98 5.11 23.32
N ALA A 32 -6.37 4.17 24.04
CA ALA A 32 -4.94 3.92 23.96
C ALA A 32 -4.52 3.43 22.57
N LEU A 33 -5.30 2.56 21.93
CA LEU A 33 -5.06 2.13 20.55
C LEU A 33 -5.24 3.27 19.55
N ALA A 34 -6.25 4.11 19.72
CA ALA A 34 -6.46 5.28 18.87
C ALA A 34 -5.32 6.30 19.03
N ALA A 35 -4.86 6.54 20.26
CA ALA A 35 -3.71 7.40 20.54
C ALA A 35 -2.42 6.82 19.94
N LEU A 36 -2.21 5.51 20.03
CA LEU A 36 -1.07 4.84 19.41
C LEU A 36 -1.10 5.00 17.88
N ALA A 37 -2.26 4.84 17.25
CA ALA A 37 -2.43 5.05 15.81
C ALA A 37 -2.13 6.50 15.41
N LEU A 38 -2.57 7.48 16.21
CA LEU A 38 -2.28 8.89 15.99
C LEU A 38 -0.80 9.22 16.15
N VAL A 39 -0.14 8.67 17.16
CA VAL A 39 1.30 8.86 17.38
C VAL A 39 2.12 8.22 16.26
N ALA A 40 1.69 7.05 15.77
CA ALA A 40 2.36 6.33 14.71
C ALA A 40 2.25 7.03 13.34
N THR A 41 1.08 7.55 12.99
CA THR A 41 0.84 8.18 11.69
C THR A 41 1.14 9.68 11.67
N ARG A 42 1.02 10.36 12.82
CA ARG A 42 1.06 11.83 12.96
C ARG A 42 0.07 12.58 12.06
N ASP A 43 -0.94 11.88 11.54
CA ASP A 43 -1.95 12.41 10.63
C ASP A 43 -3.34 11.97 11.11
N TRP A 44 -4.20 12.95 11.37
CA TRP A 44 -5.55 12.71 11.90
C TRP A 44 -6.48 12.09 10.85
N ARG A 45 -6.31 12.42 9.56
CA ARG A 45 -7.12 11.87 8.45
C ARG A 45 -6.79 10.40 8.27
N LEU A 46 -5.50 10.05 8.23
CA LEU A 46 -5.04 8.66 8.15
C LEU A 46 -5.49 7.85 9.38
N THR A 47 -5.38 8.43 10.58
CA THR A 47 -5.82 7.78 11.82
C THR A 47 -7.32 7.51 11.82
N LEU A 48 -8.15 8.49 11.47
CA LEU A 48 -9.60 8.32 11.41
C LEU A 48 -10.01 7.34 10.31
N ALA A 49 -9.37 7.39 9.14
CA ALA A 49 -9.60 6.44 8.06
C ALA A 49 -9.25 5.01 8.48
N PHE A 50 -8.14 4.82 9.21
CA PHE A 50 -7.75 3.50 9.74
C PHE A 50 -8.75 2.97 10.78
N ILE A 51 -9.18 3.82 11.74
CA ILE A 51 -10.15 3.43 12.76
C ILE A 51 -11.50 3.12 12.13
N GLY A 52 -12.00 4.02 11.27
CA GLY A 52 -13.25 3.86 10.54
C GLY A 52 -13.23 2.63 9.63
N GLY A 53 -12.14 2.42 8.91
CA GLY A 53 -11.91 1.25 8.06
C GLY A 53 -11.86 -0.06 8.85
N SER A 54 -11.24 -0.06 10.03
CA SER A 54 -11.20 -1.23 10.93
C SER A 54 -12.58 -1.58 11.48
N ILE A 55 -13.33 -0.57 11.93
CA ILE A 55 -14.71 -0.76 12.40
C ILE A 55 -15.59 -1.24 11.24
N GLY A 56 -15.45 -0.63 10.07
CA GLY A 56 -16.14 -1.00 8.84
C GLY A 56 -15.85 -2.44 8.43
N ALA A 57 -14.59 -2.87 8.46
CA ALA A 57 -14.17 -4.24 8.16
C ALA A 57 -14.77 -5.25 9.15
N ILE A 58 -14.75 -4.96 10.45
CA ILE A 58 -15.37 -5.82 11.47
C ILE A 58 -16.89 -5.92 11.27
N ALA A 59 -17.55 -4.77 11.02
CA ALA A 59 -18.99 -4.72 10.78
C ALA A 59 -19.37 -5.48 9.49
N LEU A 60 -18.57 -5.32 8.43
CA LEU A 60 -18.76 -6.00 7.15
C LEU A 60 -18.51 -7.51 7.29
N LEU A 61 -17.47 -7.95 8.00
CA LEU A 61 -17.25 -9.37 8.32
C LEU A 61 -18.41 -9.96 9.12
N ALA A 62 -18.88 -9.24 10.14
CA ALA A 62 -20.02 -9.68 10.95
C ALA A 62 -21.31 -9.76 10.11
N GLY A 63 -21.56 -8.76 9.26
CA GLY A 63 -22.69 -8.70 8.36
C GLY A 63 -22.66 -9.79 7.29
N LEU A 64 -21.50 -10.02 6.66
CA LEU A 64 -21.27 -11.10 5.70
C LEU A 64 -21.43 -12.47 6.35
N GLY A 65 -20.92 -12.65 7.58
CA GLY A 65 -21.12 -13.87 8.35
C GLY A 65 -22.61 -14.15 8.58
N GLU A 66 -23.39 -13.12 8.93
CA GLU A 66 -24.83 -13.25 9.14
C GLU A 66 -25.63 -13.51 7.87
N SER A 67 -25.36 -12.74 6.80
CA SER A 67 -26.06 -12.89 5.52
C SER A 67 -25.84 -14.28 4.94
N LEU A 68 -24.63 -14.83 5.13
CA LEU A 68 -24.25 -16.14 4.67
C LEU A 68 -24.85 -17.26 5.50
N LEU A 69 -24.87 -17.14 6.84
CA LEU A 69 -25.61 -18.07 7.71
C LEU A 69 -27.11 -18.06 7.37
N PHE A 70 -27.66 -16.90 7.07
CA PHE A 70 -29.05 -16.75 6.63
C PHE A 70 -29.31 -17.43 5.28
N ALA A 71 -28.38 -17.32 4.32
CA ALA A 71 -28.46 -18.03 3.05
C ALA A 71 -28.34 -19.56 3.25
N LEU A 72 -27.37 -20.02 4.02
CA LEU A 72 -27.14 -21.45 4.33
C LEU A 72 -28.34 -22.09 5.03
N ARG A 73 -29.07 -21.36 5.89
CA ARG A 73 -30.30 -21.84 6.53
C ARG A 73 -31.46 -22.07 5.56
N ARG A 74 -31.43 -21.47 4.36
CA ARG A 74 -32.45 -21.69 3.32
C ARG A 74 -32.14 -22.83 2.37
N ILE A 75 -30.90 -23.32 2.36
CA ILE A 75 -30.51 -24.43 1.51
C ILE A 75 -31.15 -25.71 2.05
N PRO A 76 -31.90 -26.48 1.23
CA PRO A 76 -32.48 -27.74 1.67
C PRO A 76 -31.38 -28.72 2.10
N ALA A 77 -31.67 -29.52 3.13
CA ALA A 77 -30.70 -30.45 3.68
C ALA A 77 -30.21 -31.43 2.58
N PRO A 78 -28.90 -31.49 2.31
CA PRO A 78 -28.37 -32.34 1.25
C PRO A 78 -28.62 -33.83 1.55
N ARG A 79 -28.78 -34.63 0.50
CA ARG A 79 -29.00 -36.09 0.62
C ARG A 79 -27.78 -36.81 1.19
N TYR A 80 -26.58 -36.28 0.95
CA TYR A 80 -25.33 -36.83 1.47
C TYR A 80 -25.19 -36.52 2.97
N VAL A 81 -25.21 -37.57 3.80
CA VAL A 81 -25.28 -37.45 5.27
C VAL A 81 -24.13 -36.62 5.86
N PRO A 82 -22.85 -36.78 5.47
CA PRO A 82 -21.77 -35.94 5.99
C PRO A 82 -21.93 -34.45 5.67
N ALA A 83 -22.39 -34.11 4.46
CA ALA A 83 -22.66 -32.71 4.09
C ALA A 83 -23.83 -32.13 4.90
N ARG A 84 -24.85 -32.95 5.19
CA ARG A 84 -25.99 -32.55 6.03
C ARG A 84 -25.55 -32.28 7.46
N LEU A 85 -24.66 -33.12 8.00
CA LEU A 85 -24.07 -32.94 9.33
C LEU A 85 -23.25 -31.65 9.39
N ALA A 86 -22.39 -31.39 8.40
CA ALA A 86 -21.60 -30.16 8.31
C ALA A 86 -22.49 -28.90 8.28
N LEU A 87 -23.52 -28.89 7.42
CA LEU A 87 -24.45 -27.77 7.30
C LEU A 87 -25.22 -27.54 8.61
N SER A 88 -25.63 -28.61 9.30
CA SER A 88 -26.32 -28.52 10.59
C SER A 88 -25.43 -27.96 11.70
N ALA A 89 -24.13 -28.31 11.72
CA ALA A 89 -23.17 -27.81 12.70
C ALA A 89 -22.92 -26.30 12.55
N ILE A 90 -22.93 -25.80 11.32
CA ILE A 90 -22.73 -24.38 10.99
C ILE A 90 -24.00 -23.56 11.29
N THR A 91 -25.18 -24.08 10.95
CA THR A 91 -26.43 -23.32 11.05
C THR A 91 -27.07 -23.31 12.44
N ARG A 92 -26.65 -24.22 13.34
CA ARG A 92 -27.18 -24.35 14.71
C ARG A 92 -26.92 -23.09 15.56
N PRO A 93 -27.86 -22.69 16.44
CA PRO A 93 -27.63 -21.62 17.42
C PRO A 93 -26.41 -21.92 18.31
N GLY A 94 -25.52 -20.94 18.45
CA GLY A 94 -24.27 -21.08 19.21
C GLY A 94 -23.08 -21.62 18.40
N SER A 95 -23.20 -21.72 17.07
CA SER A 95 -22.10 -22.12 16.20
C SER A 95 -20.91 -21.14 16.26
N PRO A 96 -19.65 -21.63 16.25
CA PRO A 96 -18.46 -20.77 16.28
C PRO A 96 -18.23 -19.98 14.98
N VAL A 97 -19.05 -20.18 13.94
CA VAL A 97 -18.90 -19.57 12.60
C VAL A 97 -18.61 -18.07 12.66
N ARG A 98 -19.35 -17.29 13.46
CA ARG A 98 -19.15 -15.83 13.55
C ARG A 98 -17.75 -15.47 14.03
N ALA A 99 -17.28 -16.13 15.08
CA ALA A 99 -15.94 -15.89 15.63
C ALA A 99 -14.85 -16.30 14.63
N ILE A 100 -15.08 -17.39 13.89
CA ILE A 100 -14.16 -17.90 12.87
C ILE A 100 -14.09 -16.94 11.69
N VAL A 101 -15.22 -16.54 11.13
CA VAL A 101 -15.27 -15.61 9.99
C VAL A 101 -14.64 -14.27 10.36
N ILE A 102 -14.82 -13.77 11.58
CA ILE A 102 -14.17 -12.53 12.01
C ILE A 102 -12.66 -12.73 12.19
N ALA A 103 -12.23 -13.75 12.94
CA ALA A 103 -10.80 -13.95 13.25
C ALA A 103 -9.97 -14.26 12.00
N PHE A 104 -10.43 -15.21 11.17
CA PHE A 104 -9.76 -15.61 9.94
C PHE A 104 -9.99 -14.60 8.82
N GLY A 105 -11.20 -14.06 8.72
CA GLY A 105 -11.53 -13.07 7.71
C GLY A 105 -10.70 -11.80 7.88
N LEU A 106 -10.45 -11.31 9.10
CA LEU A 106 -9.56 -10.16 9.32
C LEU A 106 -8.13 -10.45 8.84
N GLY A 107 -7.51 -11.53 9.32
CA GLY A 107 -6.14 -11.88 8.94
C GLY A 107 -5.99 -12.11 7.44
N LEU A 108 -6.93 -12.82 6.83
CA LEU A 108 -6.92 -13.11 5.40
C LEU A 108 -7.25 -11.86 4.57
N SER A 109 -8.12 -10.95 5.04
CA SER A 109 -8.38 -9.68 4.36
C SER A 109 -7.12 -8.83 4.28
N VAL A 110 -6.31 -8.81 5.35
CA VAL A 110 -5.02 -8.10 5.34
C VAL A 110 -4.08 -8.73 4.31
N LEU A 111 -3.97 -10.06 4.25
CA LEU A 111 -3.15 -10.73 3.24
C LEU A 111 -3.59 -10.38 1.82
N VAL A 112 -4.89 -10.39 1.54
CA VAL A 112 -5.43 -9.99 0.23
C VAL A 112 -5.16 -8.52 -0.05
N THR A 113 -5.38 -7.64 0.92
CA THR A 113 -5.16 -6.19 0.78
C THR A 113 -3.71 -5.92 0.39
N VAL A 114 -2.75 -6.53 1.10
CA VAL A 114 -1.33 -6.31 0.85
C VAL A 114 -0.91 -6.89 -0.49
N ALA A 115 -1.28 -8.15 -0.78
CA ALA A 115 -0.94 -8.79 -2.04
C ALA A 115 -1.47 -8.01 -3.25
N LEU A 116 -2.74 -7.59 -3.19
CA LEU A 116 -3.38 -6.86 -4.28
C LEU A 116 -2.82 -5.44 -4.43
N SER A 117 -2.53 -4.76 -3.31
CA SER A 117 -1.91 -3.42 -3.35
C SER A 117 -0.49 -3.47 -3.89
N GLN A 118 0.30 -4.48 -3.51
CA GLN A 118 1.64 -4.70 -4.05
C GLN A 118 1.61 -4.98 -5.56
N ALA A 119 0.67 -5.81 -6.02
CA ALA A 119 0.52 -6.11 -7.44
C ALA A 119 0.13 -4.86 -8.26
N ASN A 120 -0.77 -4.02 -7.72
CA ASN A 120 -1.16 -2.76 -8.36
C ASN A 120 0.00 -1.77 -8.42
N ILE A 121 0.69 -1.55 -7.30
CA ILE A 121 1.83 -0.63 -7.24
C ILE A 121 2.97 -1.12 -8.15
N GLY A 122 3.29 -2.41 -8.13
CA GLY A 122 4.29 -3.01 -9.01
C GLY A 122 3.96 -2.78 -10.48
N ARG A 123 2.73 -3.11 -10.90
CA ARG A 123 2.27 -2.91 -12.28
C ARG A 123 2.34 -1.45 -12.71
N GLN A 124 1.90 -0.52 -11.86
CA GLN A 124 1.95 0.91 -12.16
C GLN A 124 3.38 1.41 -12.34
N ILE A 125 4.30 0.98 -11.48
CA ILE A 125 5.72 1.32 -11.60
C ILE A 125 6.28 0.72 -12.89
N ASP A 126 6.06 -0.57 -13.16
CA ASP A 126 6.58 -1.25 -14.34
C ASP A 126 6.09 -0.62 -15.64
N THR A 127 4.80 -0.31 -15.75
CA THR A 127 4.20 0.33 -16.93
C THR A 127 4.77 1.73 -17.15
N ARG A 128 4.80 2.59 -16.11
CA ARG A 128 5.33 3.96 -16.24
C ARG A 128 6.82 3.97 -16.59
N VAL A 129 7.59 3.03 -16.05
CA VAL A 129 9.02 2.90 -16.35
C VAL A 129 9.23 2.45 -17.78
N ALA A 130 8.42 1.52 -18.28
CA ALA A 130 8.53 1.04 -19.65
C ALA A 130 8.19 2.11 -20.69
N ASP A 131 7.22 2.98 -20.41
CA ASP A 131 6.73 3.96 -21.39
C ASP A 131 7.59 5.23 -21.46
N ASP A 132 8.05 5.77 -20.32
CA ASP A 132 8.60 7.13 -20.26
C ASP A 132 10.03 7.24 -19.65
N ALA A 133 10.53 6.21 -18.97
CA ALA A 133 11.78 6.35 -18.21
C ALA A 133 13.04 6.33 -19.09
N PRO A 134 13.95 7.32 -18.94
CA PRO A 134 15.28 7.19 -19.51
C PRO A 134 16.03 6.08 -18.78
N ALA A 135 16.97 5.43 -19.47
CA ALA A 135 17.83 4.44 -18.84
C ALA A 135 18.81 5.10 -17.85
N TRP A 136 19.32 6.27 -18.21
CA TRP A 136 20.33 7.00 -17.45
C TRP A 136 20.04 8.49 -17.35
N PHE A 137 20.33 9.05 -16.18
CA PHE A 137 20.59 10.48 -16.01
C PHE A 137 22.10 10.72 -15.88
N PHE A 138 22.64 11.56 -16.73
CA PHE A 138 24.01 12.01 -16.69
C PHE A 138 24.08 13.41 -16.08
N ILE A 139 24.94 13.58 -15.08
CA ILE A 139 25.14 14.86 -14.38
C ILE A 139 26.61 15.30 -14.44
N ASP A 140 26.84 16.57 -14.13
CA ASP A 140 28.17 17.21 -14.13
C ASP A 140 28.85 17.28 -15.50
N ILE A 141 28.04 17.40 -16.57
CA ILE A 141 28.54 17.59 -17.93
C ILE A 141 28.96 19.06 -18.08
N GLN A 142 30.22 19.34 -18.36
CA GLN A 142 30.69 20.72 -18.50
C GLN A 142 30.27 21.33 -19.86
N PRO A 143 30.18 22.67 -19.98
CA PRO A 143 29.74 23.32 -21.22
C PRO A 143 30.60 23.00 -22.45
N ASP A 144 31.90 22.74 -22.27
CA ASP A 144 32.82 22.32 -23.33
C ASP A 144 32.71 20.83 -23.69
N GLN A 145 32.08 20.03 -22.82
CA GLN A 145 31.93 18.58 -23.00
C GLN A 145 30.61 18.19 -23.69
N ILE A 146 29.59 19.05 -23.62
CA ILE A 146 28.20 18.70 -24.00
C ILE A 146 28.07 18.26 -25.46
N ASP A 147 28.75 18.91 -26.40
CA ASP A 147 28.62 18.57 -27.82
C ASP A 147 29.21 17.19 -28.11
N ARG A 148 30.38 16.89 -27.53
CA ARG A 148 31.00 15.57 -27.66
C ARG A 148 30.20 14.49 -26.93
N PHE A 149 29.62 14.81 -25.79
CA PHE A 149 28.71 13.91 -25.07
C PHE A 149 27.51 13.53 -25.95
N MET A 150 26.83 14.52 -26.55
CA MET A 150 25.66 14.30 -27.39
C MET A 150 25.98 13.43 -28.61
N GLU A 151 27.16 13.62 -29.22
CA GLU A 151 27.63 12.80 -30.35
C GLU A 151 27.81 11.32 -29.94
N ILE A 152 28.44 11.05 -28.79
CA ILE A 152 28.67 9.68 -28.32
C ILE A 152 27.35 9.02 -27.87
N ALA A 153 26.52 9.74 -27.12
CA ALA A 153 25.27 9.22 -26.60
C ALA A 153 24.29 8.90 -27.75
N SER A 154 24.06 9.85 -28.66
CA SER A 154 23.13 9.67 -29.78
C SER A 154 23.69 8.73 -30.86
N GLY A 155 25.01 8.59 -30.96
CA GLY A 155 25.68 7.67 -31.88
C GLY A 155 25.76 6.23 -31.38
N THR A 156 25.34 5.95 -30.13
CA THR A 156 25.34 4.59 -29.59
C THR A 156 24.12 3.82 -30.11
N GLU A 157 24.35 2.63 -30.67
CA GLU A 157 23.29 1.76 -31.18
C GLU A 157 22.27 1.41 -30.08
N GLY A 158 20.97 1.52 -30.40
CA GLY A 158 19.85 1.23 -29.49
C GLY A 158 19.48 2.35 -28.53
N ILE A 159 20.00 3.58 -28.75
CA ILE A 159 19.55 4.79 -28.06
C ILE A 159 18.52 5.50 -28.93
N SER A 160 17.30 5.65 -28.40
CA SER A 160 16.16 6.25 -29.11
C SER A 160 16.08 7.76 -28.95
N GLN A 161 16.43 8.28 -27.78
CA GLN A 161 16.40 9.72 -27.49
C GLN A 161 17.49 10.12 -26.51
N VAL A 162 18.11 11.27 -26.76
CA VAL A 162 19.00 11.95 -25.80
C VAL A 162 18.53 13.40 -25.65
N ALA A 163 18.18 13.80 -24.44
CA ALA A 163 17.78 15.17 -24.13
C ALA A 163 18.82 15.82 -23.21
N LYS A 164 19.06 17.12 -23.39
CA LYS A 164 19.96 17.91 -22.55
C LYS A 164 19.24 19.09 -21.93
N THR A 165 19.54 19.38 -20.68
CA THR A 165 18.97 20.52 -19.94
C THR A 165 20.06 21.24 -19.17
N PRO A 166 20.18 22.58 -19.28
CA PRO A 166 21.19 23.31 -18.53
C PRO A 166 20.77 23.38 -17.06
N MET A 167 21.76 23.33 -16.16
CA MET A 167 21.54 23.37 -14.73
C MET A 167 22.58 24.24 -14.04
N LEU A 168 22.10 25.10 -13.16
CA LEU A 168 22.92 25.89 -12.25
C LEU A 168 22.34 25.84 -10.85
N ARG A 169 23.22 25.80 -9.83
CA ARG A 169 22.75 25.87 -8.44
C ARG A 169 22.60 27.31 -8.00
N GLY A 170 21.46 27.62 -7.39
CA GLY A 170 21.17 28.93 -6.81
C GLY A 170 20.33 28.80 -5.55
N ARG A 171 20.47 29.74 -4.62
CA ARG A 171 19.70 29.76 -3.37
C ARG A 171 18.62 30.81 -3.45
N VAL A 172 17.38 30.47 -3.13
CA VAL A 172 16.33 31.48 -2.97
C VAL A 172 16.65 32.33 -1.75
N THR A 173 16.75 33.64 -1.94
CA THR A 173 16.99 34.62 -0.85
C THR A 173 15.72 35.35 -0.46
N GLU A 174 14.83 35.61 -1.42
CA GLU A 174 13.59 36.34 -1.24
C GLU A 174 12.54 35.77 -2.19
N LEU A 175 11.29 35.70 -1.73
CA LEU A 175 10.15 35.23 -2.52
C LEU A 175 8.92 36.05 -2.13
N GLY A 176 8.25 36.68 -3.10
CA GLY A 176 7.05 37.48 -2.86
C GLY A 176 7.27 38.68 -1.92
N GLY A 177 8.48 39.25 -1.91
CA GLY A 177 8.84 40.35 -1.00
C GLY A 177 9.19 39.92 0.44
N ILE A 178 9.20 38.62 0.72
CA ILE A 178 9.51 38.06 2.04
C ILE A 178 10.86 37.34 1.95
N ALA A 179 11.76 37.59 2.91
CA ALA A 179 13.04 36.90 2.96
C ALA A 179 12.82 35.40 3.21
N ALA A 180 13.60 34.55 2.54
CA ALA A 180 13.48 33.08 2.65
C ALA A 180 13.63 32.57 4.11
N ALA A 181 14.31 33.33 4.98
CA ALA A 181 14.49 33.01 6.40
C ALA A 181 13.24 33.29 7.26
N ASP A 182 12.33 34.15 6.78
CA ASP A 182 11.15 34.62 7.54
C ASP A 182 9.89 33.79 7.22
N TYR A 183 9.96 32.85 6.28
CA TYR A 183 8.86 31.94 5.95
C TYR A 183 8.63 30.89 7.04
N ASP A 184 7.36 30.47 7.22
CA ASP A 184 7.04 29.34 8.11
C ASP A 184 7.57 28.02 7.53
N MET A 185 8.66 27.54 8.15
CA MET A 185 9.35 26.31 7.76
C MET A 185 8.57 25.02 8.06
N ARG A 186 7.38 25.11 8.68
CA ARG A 186 6.50 23.95 8.89
C ARG A 186 5.66 23.60 7.68
N ASN A 187 5.63 24.48 6.68
CA ASN A 187 4.92 24.24 5.44
C ASN A 187 5.61 23.17 4.57
N GLY A 188 4.84 22.39 3.82
CA GLY A 188 5.31 21.29 2.98
C GLY A 188 6.42 21.74 2.03
N SER A 189 6.17 22.84 1.29
CA SER A 189 7.01 23.41 0.25
C SER A 189 8.17 24.29 0.73
N ALA A 190 8.34 24.48 2.05
CA ALA A 190 9.42 25.31 2.59
C ALA A 190 10.82 24.75 2.28
N TRP A 191 10.93 23.50 1.82
CA TRP A 191 12.19 22.91 1.35
C TRP A 191 12.80 23.67 0.16
N VAL A 192 11.98 24.30 -0.69
CA VAL A 192 12.42 25.11 -1.84
C VAL A 192 13.27 26.30 -1.40
N LEU A 193 12.95 26.87 -0.25
CA LEU A 193 13.63 28.03 0.32
C LEU A 193 14.90 27.65 1.11
N ARG A 194 15.15 26.36 1.32
CA ARG A 194 16.29 25.87 2.12
C ARG A 194 17.45 25.47 1.23
N GLY A 195 18.61 26.11 1.41
CA GLY A 195 19.85 25.72 0.73
C GLY A 195 19.83 25.97 -0.77
N ASP A 196 20.78 25.36 -1.48
CA ASP A 196 20.95 25.59 -2.92
C ASP A 196 20.05 24.63 -3.71
N ARG A 197 19.32 25.17 -4.67
CA ARG A 197 18.39 24.45 -5.54
C ARG A 197 18.93 24.43 -6.97
N ALA A 198 18.58 23.38 -7.69
CA ALA A 198 18.83 23.35 -9.13
C ALA A 198 17.88 24.34 -9.80
N LEU A 199 18.45 25.24 -10.59
CA LEU A 199 17.78 26.18 -11.45
C LEU A 199 18.08 25.79 -12.89
N THR A 200 17.09 25.94 -13.76
CA THR A 200 17.26 25.81 -15.20
C THR A 200 16.70 27.04 -15.90
N TRP A 201 16.96 27.14 -17.19
CA TRP A 201 16.35 28.13 -18.06
C TRP A 201 16.02 27.47 -19.39
N SER A 202 14.97 27.95 -20.03
CA SER A 202 14.54 27.41 -21.32
C SER A 202 13.85 28.48 -22.16
N ALA A 203 14.19 28.54 -23.45
CA ALA A 203 13.51 29.41 -24.39
C ALA A 203 12.12 28.85 -24.74
N THR A 204 12.00 27.53 -24.83
CA THR A 204 10.75 26.83 -25.12
C THR A 204 10.15 26.24 -23.85
N ARG A 205 8.83 26.09 -23.83
CA ARG A 205 8.15 25.40 -22.73
C ARG A 205 8.67 23.95 -22.64
N PRO A 206 9.04 23.46 -21.44
CA PRO A 206 9.35 22.05 -21.24
C PRO A 206 8.20 21.15 -21.69
N GLU A 207 8.52 19.98 -22.26
CA GLU A 207 7.50 18.98 -22.62
C GLU A 207 6.80 18.42 -21.38
N SER A 208 7.50 18.37 -20.24
CA SER A 208 6.93 17.97 -18.95
C SER A 208 6.19 19.12 -18.26
N GLY A 209 4.94 18.85 -17.90
CA GLY A 209 4.09 19.73 -17.08
C GLY A 209 3.08 20.57 -17.87
N GLU A 210 1.93 20.83 -17.24
CA GLU A 210 0.84 21.63 -17.78
C GLU A 210 0.97 23.10 -17.36
N LEU A 211 0.71 24.05 -18.26
CA LEU A 211 0.67 25.47 -17.89
C LEU A 211 -0.73 25.78 -17.35
N ILE A 212 -0.84 26.04 -16.05
CA ILE A 212 -2.14 26.30 -15.40
C ILE A 212 -2.51 27.78 -15.48
N ALA A 213 -1.51 28.66 -15.40
CA ALA A 213 -1.73 30.11 -15.41
C ALA A 213 -0.58 30.87 -16.07
N GLY A 214 -0.90 32.01 -16.69
CA GLY A 214 0.05 32.86 -17.38
C GLY A 214 0.37 32.39 -18.80
N GLU A 215 1.38 33.01 -19.41
CA GLU A 215 1.87 32.66 -20.74
C GLU A 215 3.37 32.36 -20.68
N TRP A 216 3.83 31.45 -21.54
CA TRP A 216 5.26 31.25 -21.71
C TRP A 216 5.86 32.43 -22.45
N TRP A 217 7.07 32.84 -22.09
CA TRP A 217 7.75 33.94 -22.77
C TRP A 217 8.09 33.59 -24.23
N PRO A 218 8.24 34.59 -25.12
CA PRO A 218 8.73 34.38 -26.49
C PRO A 218 10.10 33.71 -26.52
N GLN A 219 10.39 32.92 -27.56
CA GLN A 219 11.64 32.18 -27.68
C GLN A 219 12.88 33.12 -27.79
N ASP A 220 12.68 34.31 -28.33
CA ASP A 220 13.66 35.38 -28.53
C ASP A 220 13.64 36.43 -27.41
N TYR A 221 13.07 36.10 -26.26
CA TYR A 221 12.99 37.02 -25.12
C TYR A 221 14.38 37.39 -24.57
N ASP A 222 14.69 38.70 -24.58
CA ASP A 222 15.95 39.30 -24.07
C ASP A 222 15.63 40.47 -23.12
N GLY A 223 14.71 40.23 -22.17
CA GLY A 223 14.23 41.23 -21.22
C GLY A 223 14.71 41.02 -19.78
N THR A 224 13.97 41.58 -18.82
CA THR A 224 14.17 41.33 -17.40
C THR A 224 13.93 39.86 -17.07
N PRO A 225 14.67 39.24 -16.14
CA PRO A 225 14.50 37.81 -15.86
C PRO A 225 13.05 37.46 -15.50
N LEU A 226 12.50 36.47 -16.19
CA LEU A 226 11.19 35.91 -15.87
C LEU A 226 11.36 34.51 -15.29
N ALA A 227 10.45 34.11 -14.41
CA ALA A 227 10.42 32.81 -13.78
C ALA A 227 9.07 32.12 -14.01
N SER A 228 9.15 30.82 -14.23
CA SER A 228 8.06 29.87 -14.14
C SER A 228 8.19 29.10 -12.84
N MET A 229 7.10 28.99 -12.08
CA MET A 229 7.06 28.27 -10.79
C MET A 229 6.06 27.13 -10.82
N THR A 230 6.31 26.08 -10.05
CA THR A 230 5.37 24.97 -9.86
C THR A 230 4.16 25.37 -9.00
N ALA A 231 2.99 24.85 -9.32
CA ALA A 231 1.70 25.26 -8.74
C ALA A 231 1.56 24.89 -7.27
N GLU A 232 2.01 23.70 -6.89
CA GLU A 232 1.98 23.22 -5.50
C GLU A 232 2.79 24.17 -4.60
N GLU A 233 4.05 24.40 -4.94
CA GLU A 233 4.93 25.29 -4.20
C GLU A 233 4.43 26.74 -4.19
N ALA A 234 3.89 27.23 -5.31
CA ALA A 234 3.37 28.59 -5.39
C ALA A 234 2.16 28.78 -4.44
N ASN A 235 1.22 27.84 -4.45
CA ASN A 235 0.03 27.86 -3.61
C ASN A 235 0.38 27.71 -2.12
N GLU A 236 1.29 26.79 -1.78
CA GLU A 236 1.70 26.60 -0.40
C GLU A 236 2.49 27.80 0.13
N LEU A 237 3.40 28.37 -0.66
CA LEU A 237 4.20 29.54 -0.27
C LEU A 237 3.43 30.86 -0.41
N GLY A 238 2.20 30.83 -0.92
CA GLY A 238 1.33 31.99 -1.02
C GLY A 238 1.82 33.05 -2.02
N VAL A 239 2.50 32.62 -3.09
CA VAL A 239 2.95 33.48 -4.18
C VAL A 239 2.18 33.22 -5.46
N TRP A 240 2.07 34.24 -6.30
CA TRP A 240 1.34 34.16 -7.56
C TRP A 240 2.03 34.91 -8.70
N ILE A 241 1.41 34.89 -9.88
CA ILE A 241 1.87 35.64 -11.05
C ILE A 241 1.94 37.14 -10.72
N GLY A 242 3.07 37.76 -11.07
CA GLY A 242 3.40 39.15 -10.78
C GLY A 242 4.29 39.34 -9.54
N ASP A 243 4.42 38.31 -8.69
CA ASP A 243 5.37 38.34 -7.59
C ASP A 243 6.80 38.09 -8.08
N THR A 244 7.79 38.48 -7.28
CA THR A 244 9.21 38.30 -7.61
C THR A 244 9.87 37.24 -6.76
N VAL A 245 10.82 36.52 -7.35
CA VAL A 245 11.73 35.61 -6.68
C VAL A 245 13.17 36.07 -6.89
N SER A 246 13.93 36.16 -5.81
CA SER A 246 15.35 36.51 -5.85
C SER A 246 16.20 35.29 -5.50
N PHE A 247 17.18 35.03 -6.35
CA PHE A 247 18.16 33.96 -6.19
C PHE A 247 19.54 34.54 -5.95
N ASN A 248 20.30 33.95 -5.05
CA ASN A 248 21.75 34.11 -5.01
C ASN A 248 22.40 33.03 -5.86
N VAL A 249 23.03 33.44 -6.96
CA VAL A 249 23.71 32.56 -7.91
C VAL A 249 25.18 32.93 -7.94
N LEU A 250 26.04 32.04 -7.43
CA LEU A 250 27.49 32.26 -7.34
C LEU A 250 27.87 33.61 -6.66
N GLY A 251 27.10 34.02 -5.65
CA GLY A 251 27.33 35.27 -4.91
C GLY A 251 26.68 36.51 -5.54
N ARG A 252 25.96 36.37 -6.65
CA ARG A 252 25.26 37.46 -7.33
C ARG A 252 23.74 37.32 -7.19
N PRO A 253 23.02 38.37 -6.75
CA PRO A 253 21.57 38.35 -6.72
C PRO A 253 21.00 38.42 -8.14
N VAL A 254 20.04 37.56 -8.44
CA VAL A 254 19.25 37.53 -9.68
C VAL A 254 17.79 37.56 -9.26
N THR A 255 17.07 38.63 -9.58
CA THR A 255 15.64 38.75 -9.31
C THR A 255 14.87 38.50 -10.60
N ALA A 256 13.87 37.63 -10.52
CA ALA A 256 12.98 37.30 -11.62
C ALA A 256 11.52 37.48 -11.21
N GLU A 257 10.69 37.92 -12.16
CA GLU A 257 9.25 38.03 -11.98
C GLU A 257 8.57 36.70 -12.35
N ILE A 258 7.67 36.21 -11.51
CA ILE A 258 6.88 35.00 -11.77
C ILE A 258 5.80 35.34 -12.79
N THR A 259 5.92 34.84 -14.02
CA THR A 259 4.97 35.16 -15.11
C THR A 259 4.02 34.03 -15.44
N ASN A 260 4.38 32.80 -15.07
CA ASN A 260 3.53 31.65 -15.29
C ASN A 260 3.71 30.58 -14.22
N ILE A 261 2.65 29.77 -14.05
CA ILE A 261 2.56 28.69 -13.07
C ILE A 261 2.30 27.39 -13.80
N ARG A 262 3.07 26.35 -13.47
CA ARG A 262 2.99 25.02 -14.08
C ARG A 262 2.55 23.97 -13.08
N ASP A 263 1.70 23.05 -13.52
CA ASP A 263 1.52 21.76 -12.85
C ASP A 263 2.64 20.83 -13.31
N VAL A 264 3.35 20.22 -12.38
CA VAL A 264 4.46 19.34 -12.69
C VAL A 264 4.24 18.02 -11.97
N GLU A 265 4.13 16.96 -12.76
CA GLU A 265 4.05 15.61 -12.24
C GLU A 265 5.47 15.15 -11.87
N TRP A 266 5.82 15.30 -10.60
CA TRP A 266 7.14 14.94 -10.06
C TRP A 266 7.41 13.43 -10.13
N GLU A 267 6.35 12.63 -10.24
CA GLU A 267 6.41 11.19 -10.49
C GLU A 267 6.83 10.85 -11.92
N SER A 268 6.87 11.82 -12.84
CA SER A 268 7.38 11.61 -14.19
C SER A 268 8.91 11.43 -14.17
N PHE A 269 9.41 10.54 -15.04
CA PHE A 269 10.85 10.29 -15.19
C PHE A 269 11.57 11.39 -16.01
N SER A 270 11.01 12.60 -16.04
CA SER A 270 11.55 13.76 -16.75
C SER A 270 12.38 14.65 -15.82
N ILE A 271 13.30 15.42 -16.38
CA ILE A 271 14.05 16.44 -15.61
C ILE A 271 13.10 17.60 -15.28
N ASN A 272 12.66 17.69 -14.03
CA ASN A 272 11.74 18.72 -13.56
C ASN A 272 12.42 19.71 -12.60
N PHE A 273 11.98 20.97 -12.64
CA PHE A 273 12.48 22.04 -11.78
C PHE A 273 11.33 22.87 -11.22
N VAL A 274 11.48 23.26 -9.95
CA VAL A 274 10.56 24.21 -9.29
C VAL A 274 10.57 25.54 -10.04
N PHE A 275 11.77 26.04 -10.34
CA PHE A 275 11.97 27.29 -11.08
C PHE A 275 12.61 27.03 -12.44
N VAL A 276 11.94 27.49 -13.49
CA VAL A 276 12.50 27.60 -14.84
C VAL A 276 12.58 29.09 -15.18
N LEU A 277 13.76 29.58 -15.55
CA LEU A 277 13.98 30.99 -15.86
C LEU A 277 13.96 31.26 -17.37
N SER A 278 13.70 32.50 -17.75
CA SER A 278 13.92 32.95 -19.12
C SER A 278 15.41 32.92 -19.48
N PRO A 279 15.77 32.62 -20.74
CA PRO A 279 17.15 32.72 -21.20
C PRO A 279 17.77 34.11 -20.96
N GLY A 280 19.09 34.18 -20.86
CA GLY A 280 19.88 35.41 -20.91
C GLY A 280 20.81 35.59 -19.71
N VAL A 281 20.26 35.65 -18.49
CA VAL A 281 21.06 35.93 -17.28
C VAL A 281 21.88 34.72 -16.82
N LEU A 282 21.30 33.51 -16.89
CA LEU A 282 21.98 32.30 -16.42
C LEU A 282 22.84 31.63 -17.51
N ASP A 283 22.52 31.83 -18.78
CA ASP A 283 23.21 31.26 -19.94
C ASP A 283 24.71 31.62 -19.96
N LYS A 284 25.04 32.82 -19.45
CA LYS A 284 26.41 33.35 -19.39
C LYS A 284 27.14 32.97 -18.12
N ALA A 285 26.47 32.34 -17.16
CA ALA A 285 27.10 31.88 -15.93
C ALA A 285 27.82 30.54 -16.15
N PRO A 286 28.89 30.24 -15.39
CA PRO A 286 29.49 28.91 -15.38
C PRO A 286 28.47 27.89 -14.87
N HIS A 287 27.95 27.07 -15.78
CA HIS A 287 26.89 26.12 -15.51
C HIS A 287 27.30 24.71 -15.91
N SER A 288 26.53 23.73 -15.48
CA SER A 288 26.64 22.33 -15.91
C SER A 288 25.44 21.94 -16.76
N TRP A 289 25.56 20.89 -17.53
CA TRP A 289 24.45 20.26 -18.23
C TRP A 289 24.07 18.96 -17.52
N MET A 290 22.78 18.67 -17.53
CA MET A 290 22.25 17.34 -17.29
C MET A 290 21.76 16.77 -18.61
N ALA A 291 21.86 15.47 -18.77
CA ALA A 291 21.32 14.79 -19.93
C ALA A 291 20.62 13.49 -19.55
N THR A 292 19.62 13.11 -20.32
CA THR A 292 18.96 11.80 -20.23
C THR A 292 19.25 11.00 -21.50
N ALA A 293 19.34 9.68 -21.37
CA ALA A 293 19.41 8.78 -22.50
C ALA A 293 18.34 7.68 -22.37
N HIS A 294 17.43 7.63 -23.34
CA HIS A 294 16.46 6.55 -23.49
C HIS A 294 17.08 5.44 -24.32
N ALA A 295 16.98 4.21 -23.82
CA ALA A 295 17.55 3.03 -24.43
C ALA A 295 16.45 2.02 -24.73
N ASP A 296 16.49 1.41 -25.91
CA ASP A 296 15.48 0.46 -26.37
C ASP A 296 15.57 -0.87 -25.60
N ASP A 297 16.77 -1.21 -25.13
CA ASP A 297 17.04 -2.41 -24.34
C ASP A 297 18.16 -2.18 -23.30
N GLU A 298 18.33 -3.17 -22.42
CA GLU A 298 19.32 -3.12 -21.34
C GLU A 298 20.76 -3.15 -21.87
N ASP A 299 21.02 -3.84 -22.98
CA ASP A 299 22.35 -3.88 -23.57
C ASP A 299 22.74 -2.51 -24.14
N ALA A 300 21.79 -1.79 -24.74
CA ALA A 300 21.95 -0.42 -25.21
C ALA A 300 22.21 0.55 -24.06
N ALA A 301 21.47 0.42 -22.96
CA ALA A 301 21.70 1.17 -21.74
C ALA A 301 23.14 0.96 -21.20
N ILE A 302 23.61 -0.28 -21.16
CA ILE A 302 24.98 -0.59 -20.69
C ILE A 302 26.03 -0.08 -21.69
N ARG A 303 25.77 -0.16 -23.00
CA ARG A 303 26.69 0.35 -24.04
C ARG A 303 26.88 1.86 -23.92
N VAL A 304 25.81 2.64 -23.76
CA VAL A 304 25.92 4.11 -23.71
C VAL A 304 26.71 4.56 -22.47
N ASP A 305 26.43 3.99 -21.30
CA ASP A 305 27.16 4.28 -20.08
C ASP A 305 28.66 3.96 -20.25
N ARG A 306 29.00 2.78 -20.78
CA ARG A 306 30.39 2.38 -21.04
C ARG A 306 31.09 3.34 -22.00
N ASN A 307 30.43 3.74 -23.08
CA ASN A 307 31.00 4.63 -24.09
C ASN A 307 31.29 6.03 -23.52
N ILE A 308 30.38 6.54 -22.68
CA ILE A 308 30.55 7.83 -22.00
C ILE A 308 31.66 7.74 -20.94
N ALA A 309 31.63 6.72 -20.08
CA ALA A 309 32.63 6.53 -19.01
C ALA A 309 34.05 6.32 -19.55
N ALA A 310 34.20 5.78 -20.76
CA ALA A 310 35.50 5.61 -21.41
C ALA A 310 36.16 6.94 -21.81
N VAL A 311 35.37 8.00 -22.03
CA VAL A 311 35.85 9.31 -22.49
C VAL A 311 35.83 10.35 -21.36
N PHE A 312 34.84 10.30 -20.49
CA PHE A 312 34.60 11.31 -19.47
C PHE A 312 34.69 10.69 -18.07
N ALA A 313 35.67 11.14 -17.27
CA ALA A 313 35.86 10.67 -15.90
C ALA A 313 35.07 11.47 -14.85
N ASN A 314 34.59 12.67 -15.19
CA ASN A 314 33.82 13.53 -14.28
C ASN A 314 32.30 13.33 -14.37
N ILE A 315 31.80 12.89 -15.52
CA ILE A 315 30.36 12.70 -15.75
C ILE A 315 29.89 11.51 -14.91
N SER A 316 28.90 11.74 -14.06
CA SER A 316 28.29 10.67 -13.25
C SER A 316 27.00 10.22 -13.91
N ALA A 317 26.85 8.90 -14.11
CA ALA A 317 25.64 8.27 -14.62
C ALA A 317 24.81 7.71 -13.45
N ILE A 318 23.52 8.00 -13.42
CA ILE A 318 22.55 7.53 -12.42
C ILE A 318 21.53 6.64 -13.12
N SER A 319 21.45 5.38 -12.72
CA SER A 319 20.52 4.41 -13.30
C SER A 319 19.11 4.62 -12.76
N VAL A 320 18.15 4.85 -13.66
CA VAL A 320 16.73 4.91 -13.28
C VAL A 320 16.22 3.52 -12.92
N ARG A 321 16.61 2.50 -13.68
CA ARG A 321 16.24 1.10 -13.43
C ARG A 321 16.68 0.65 -12.04
N GLU A 322 17.92 0.92 -11.64
CA GLU A 322 18.39 0.50 -10.31
C GLU A 322 17.64 1.22 -9.18
N ALA A 323 17.28 2.49 -9.37
CA ALA A 323 16.47 3.24 -8.42
C ALA A 323 15.06 2.64 -8.30
N VAL A 324 14.42 2.32 -9.43
CA VAL A 324 13.12 1.65 -9.51
C VAL A 324 13.17 0.29 -8.82
N ASP A 325 14.15 -0.56 -9.16
CA ASP A 325 14.32 -1.88 -8.54
C ASP A 325 14.50 -1.77 -7.03
N THR A 326 15.25 -0.75 -6.58
CA THR A 326 15.42 -0.48 -5.15
C THR A 326 14.10 -0.11 -4.49
N ALA A 327 13.31 0.77 -5.10
CA ALA A 327 11.99 1.13 -4.61
C ALA A 327 11.05 -0.08 -4.54
N GLN A 328 11.02 -0.91 -5.60
CA GLN A 328 10.23 -2.15 -5.62
C GLN A 328 10.66 -3.12 -4.52
N ARG A 329 11.98 -3.29 -4.29
CA ARG A 329 12.50 -4.11 -3.18
C ARG A 329 12.02 -3.59 -1.83
N VAL A 330 12.07 -2.28 -1.60
CA VAL A 330 11.60 -1.68 -0.33
C VAL A 330 10.10 -1.89 -0.15
N ILE A 331 9.28 -1.67 -1.18
CA ILE A 331 7.82 -1.92 -1.14
C ILE A 331 7.53 -3.40 -0.91
N GLY A 332 8.31 -4.30 -1.52
CA GLY A 332 8.26 -5.73 -1.30
C GLY A 332 8.54 -6.11 0.16
N LEU A 333 9.61 -5.56 0.75
CA LEU A 333 9.97 -5.77 2.16
C LEU A 333 8.90 -5.23 3.12
N LEU A 334 8.36 -4.05 2.85
CA LEU A 334 7.28 -3.48 3.66
C LEU A 334 6.04 -4.35 3.64
N GLY A 335 5.59 -4.79 2.46
CA GLY A 335 4.44 -5.68 2.40
C GLY A 335 4.73 -7.07 2.97
N ALA A 336 5.96 -7.60 2.85
CA ALA A 336 6.36 -8.82 3.55
C ALA A 336 6.26 -8.67 5.07
N ALA A 337 6.65 -7.52 5.63
CA ALA A 337 6.50 -7.23 7.06
C ALA A 337 5.02 -7.19 7.49
N VAL A 338 4.15 -6.58 6.69
CA VAL A 338 2.70 -6.56 6.95
C VAL A 338 2.11 -7.96 6.82
N GLN A 339 2.51 -8.74 5.81
CA GLN A 339 2.09 -10.14 5.63
C GLN A 339 2.52 -11.01 6.82
N MET A 340 3.74 -10.84 7.34
CA MET A 340 4.18 -11.55 8.56
C MET A 340 3.28 -11.23 9.75
N THR A 341 2.90 -9.96 9.93
CA THR A 341 1.97 -9.54 11.00
C THR A 341 0.57 -10.13 10.81
N ALA A 342 0.10 -10.20 9.56
CA ALA A 342 -1.15 -10.86 9.22
C ALA A 342 -1.11 -12.38 9.48
N LEU A 343 0.01 -13.04 9.17
CA LEU A 343 0.22 -14.46 9.48
C LEU A 343 0.23 -14.71 10.99
N VAL A 344 0.88 -13.87 11.79
CA VAL A 344 0.84 -13.96 13.26
C VAL A 344 -0.61 -13.80 13.76
N THR A 345 -1.36 -12.88 13.17
CA THR A 345 -2.79 -12.68 13.49
C THR A 345 -3.62 -13.92 13.12
N LEU A 346 -3.33 -14.54 11.98
CA LEU A 346 -3.96 -15.79 11.54
C LEU A 346 -3.67 -16.93 12.51
N VAL A 347 -2.41 -17.09 12.94
CA VAL A 347 -1.98 -18.07 13.95
C VAL A 347 -2.68 -17.83 15.28
N ALA A 348 -2.80 -16.57 15.72
CA ALA A 348 -3.57 -16.22 16.90
C ALA A 348 -5.06 -16.58 16.75
N GLY A 349 -5.65 -16.32 15.58
CA GLY A 349 -7.01 -16.74 15.23
C GLY A 349 -7.20 -18.26 15.29
N ILE A 350 -6.20 -19.02 14.84
CA ILE A 350 -6.17 -20.49 14.94
C ILE A 350 -6.09 -20.92 16.41
N ALA A 351 -5.25 -20.28 17.22
CA ALA A 351 -5.16 -20.59 18.64
C ALA A 351 -6.48 -20.32 19.38
N VAL A 352 -7.16 -19.23 19.04
CA VAL A 352 -8.52 -18.93 19.55
C VAL A 352 -9.50 -20.00 19.10
N LEU A 353 -9.49 -20.39 17.82
CA LEU A 353 -10.33 -21.48 17.31
C LEU A 353 -10.06 -22.78 18.07
N ALA A 354 -8.80 -23.17 18.24
CA ALA A 354 -8.41 -24.35 18.99
C ALA A 354 -8.93 -24.29 20.44
N GLY A 355 -8.88 -23.12 21.08
CA GLY A 355 -9.50 -22.88 22.39
C GLY A 355 -11.02 -23.07 22.39
N THR A 356 -11.72 -22.59 21.36
CA THR A 356 -13.19 -22.79 21.22
C THR A 356 -13.56 -24.25 20.91
N VAL A 357 -12.72 -24.96 20.15
CA VAL A 357 -12.90 -26.38 19.86
C VAL A 357 -12.64 -27.20 21.12
N ALA A 358 -11.60 -26.87 21.89
CA ALA A 358 -11.31 -27.51 23.17
C ALA A 358 -12.43 -27.28 24.19
N SER A 359 -13.01 -26.08 24.26
CA SER A 359 -14.15 -25.81 25.15
C SER A 359 -15.44 -26.53 24.71
N THR A 360 -15.55 -26.92 23.44
CA THR A 360 -16.68 -27.69 22.89
C THR A 360 -16.36 -29.19 22.71
N GLU A 361 -15.19 -29.67 23.18
CA GLU A 361 -14.73 -31.05 22.99
C GLU A 361 -15.70 -32.07 23.61
N ALA A 362 -16.19 -31.81 24.83
CA ALA A 362 -17.15 -32.67 25.51
C ALA A 362 -18.46 -32.82 24.72
N GLN A 363 -18.91 -31.73 24.08
CA GLN A 363 -20.13 -31.72 23.27
C GLN A 363 -19.91 -32.46 21.94
N ARG A 364 -18.77 -32.24 21.27
CA ARG A 364 -18.39 -32.96 20.04
C ARG A 364 -18.17 -34.45 20.27
N LEU A 365 -17.64 -34.85 21.43
CA LEU A 365 -17.50 -36.25 21.83
C LEU A 365 -18.87 -36.91 22.06
N ALA A 366 -19.79 -36.24 22.75
CA ALA A 366 -21.16 -36.73 22.95
C ALA A 366 -21.88 -36.92 21.61
N ASP A 367 -21.84 -35.92 20.73
CA ASP A 367 -22.42 -35.99 19.38
C ASP A 367 -21.81 -37.15 18.57
N SER A 368 -20.49 -37.36 18.69
CA SER A 368 -19.79 -38.45 17.99
C SER A 368 -20.16 -39.85 18.51
N VAL A 369 -20.39 -40.00 19.81
CA VAL A 369 -20.82 -41.28 20.41
C VAL A 369 -22.25 -41.61 19.97
N ILE A 370 -23.16 -40.62 20.01
CA ILE A 370 -24.54 -40.79 19.55
C ILE A 370 -24.57 -41.21 18.07
N LEU A 371 -23.80 -40.53 17.20
CA LEU A 371 -23.71 -40.88 15.78
C LEU A 371 -23.16 -42.29 15.55
N LYS A 372 -22.15 -42.73 16.32
CA LYS A 372 -21.62 -44.10 16.22
C LYS A 372 -22.62 -45.16 16.67
N VAL A 373 -23.41 -44.91 17.72
CA VAL A 373 -24.48 -45.81 18.18
C VAL A 373 -25.56 -45.94 17.10
N LEU A 374 -25.84 -44.87 16.35
CA LEU A 374 -26.77 -44.87 15.22
C LEU A 374 -26.16 -45.45 13.92
N GLY A 375 -24.94 -45.98 13.96
CA GLY A 375 -24.30 -46.66 12.83
C GLY A 375 -23.37 -45.80 11.96
N ALA A 376 -23.06 -44.55 12.35
CA ALA A 376 -22.11 -43.73 11.61
C ALA A 376 -20.67 -44.27 11.73
N THR A 377 -20.02 -44.46 10.58
CA THR A 377 -18.61 -44.89 10.54
C THR A 377 -17.66 -43.75 10.92
N ARG A 378 -16.44 -44.10 11.36
CA ARG A 378 -15.39 -43.09 11.66
C ARG A 378 -15.10 -42.21 10.44
N VAL A 379 -15.10 -42.79 9.24
CA VAL A 379 -14.87 -42.07 7.98
C VAL A 379 -15.97 -41.05 7.71
N ALA A 380 -17.24 -41.42 7.91
CA ALA A 380 -18.36 -40.49 7.72
C ALA A 380 -18.28 -39.27 8.66
N ILE A 381 -17.85 -39.47 9.91
CA ILE A 381 -17.67 -38.39 10.89
C ILE A 381 -16.50 -37.48 10.48
N SER A 382 -15.36 -38.06 10.06
CA SER A 382 -14.21 -37.28 9.59
C SER A 382 -14.53 -36.45 8.35
N ILE A 383 -15.26 -37.01 7.38
CA ILE A 383 -15.70 -36.28 6.17
C ILE A 383 -16.64 -35.13 6.55
N ALA A 384 -17.56 -35.34 7.50
CA ALA A 384 -18.47 -34.29 7.96
C ALA A 384 -17.69 -33.12 8.59
N TRP A 385 -16.68 -33.40 9.41
CA TRP A 385 -15.83 -32.36 9.99
C TRP A 385 -14.97 -31.66 8.94
N PHE A 386 -14.40 -32.41 7.99
CA PHE A 386 -13.69 -31.80 6.87
C PHE A 386 -14.58 -30.84 6.09
N MET A 387 -15.81 -31.24 5.77
CA MET A 387 -16.78 -30.38 5.09
C MET A 387 -17.17 -29.16 5.93
N GLU A 388 -17.31 -29.30 7.26
CA GLU A 388 -17.56 -28.19 8.17
C GLU A 388 -16.44 -27.13 8.09
N TYR A 389 -15.18 -27.56 8.26
CA TYR A 389 -14.02 -26.65 8.23
C TYR A 389 -13.71 -26.12 6.83
N ALA A 390 -13.89 -26.92 5.78
CA ALA A 390 -13.72 -26.49 4.40
C ALA A 390 -14.75 -25.40 4.04
N LEU A 391 -16.03 -25.59 4.45
CA LEU A 391 -17.05 -24.58 4.25
C LEU A 391 -16.68 -23.31 5.01
N LEU A 392 -16.33 -23.39 6.30
CA LEU A 392 -15.87 -22.25 7.09
C LEU A 392 -14.71 -21.49 6.45
N GLY A 393 -13.69 -22.21 5.96
CA GLY A 393 -12.56 -21.62 5.25
C GLY A 393 -12.98 -20.89 3.97
N LEU A 394 -13.89 -21.48 3.20
CA LEU A 394 -14.46 -20.85 2.00
C LEU A 394 -15.26 -19.59 2.33
N LEU A 395 -16.04 -19.59 3.42
CA LEU A 395 -16.79 -18.42 3.86
C LEU A 395 -15.84 -17.28 4.28
N ALA A 396 -14.79 -17.62 5.03
CA ALA A 396 -13.76 -16.64 5.41
C ALA A 396 -13.00 -16.10 4.19
N ALA A 397 -12.69 -16.96 3.22
CA ALA A 397 -12.05 -16.58 1.97
C ALA A 397 -12.89 -15.63 1.12
N MET A 398 -14.19 -15.90 0.98
CA MET A 398 -15.10 -15.01 0.26
C MET A 398 -15.20 -13.64 0.94
N ALA A 399 -15.33 -13.62 2.27
CA ALA A 399 -15.38 -12.37 3.02
C ALA A 399 -14.07 -11.59 2.90
N ALA A 400 -12.92 -12.30 2.98
CA ALA A 400 -11.60 -11.71 2.82
C ALA A 400 -11.32 -11.20 1.40
N ALA A 401 -11.82 -11.88 0.37
CA ALA A 401 -11.74 -11.39 -1.01
C ALA A 401 -12.43 -10.04 -1.13
N ILE A 402 -13.68 -9.94 -0.68
CA ILE A 402 -14.48 -8.71 -0.77
C ILE A 402 -13.82 -7.58 0.01
N ILE A 403 -13.49 -7.83 1.28
CA ILE A 403 -12.96 -6.78 2.17
C ILE A 403 -11.55 -6.39 1.77
N GLY A 404 -10.70 -7.36 1.44
CA GLY A 404 -9.34 -7.10 1.00
C GLY A 404 -9.29 -6.33 -0.32
N SER A 405 -10.18 -6.65 -1.27
CA SER A 405 -10.31 -5.88 -2.51
C SER A 405 -10.83 -4.47 -2.27
N ILE A 406 -11.84 -4.28 -1.42
CA ILE A 406 -12.34 -2.93 -1.08
C ILE A 406 -11.27 -2.11 -0.36
N ALA A 407 -10.53 -2.72 0.57
CA ALA A 407 -9.46 -2.05 1.30
C ALA A 407 -8.30 -1.67 0.38
N SER A 408 -7.91 -2.57 -0.53
CA SER A 408 -6.88 -2.29 -1.55
C SER A 408 -7.34 -1.19 -2.52
N TRP A 409 -8.58 -1.24 -3.00
CA TRP A 409 -9.16 -0.18 -3.82
C TRP A 409 -9.15 1.17 -3.10
N GLY A 410 -9.58 1.22 -1.83
CA GLY A 410 -9.55 2.45 -1.03
C GLY A 410 -8.14 2.99 -0.82
N MET A 411 -7.13 2.11 -0.72
CA MET A 411 -5.72 2.51 -0.64
C MET A 411 -5.20 3.04 -1.98
N ILE A 412 -5.39 2.29 -3.08
CA ILE A 412 -4.84 2.62 -4.40
C ILE A 412 -5.54 3.85 -5.00
N SER A 413 -6.87 3.86 -5.06
CA SER A 413 -7.61 4.96 -5.70
C SER A 413 -7.86 6.13 -4.77
N GLY A 414 -7.95 5.90 -3.45
CA GLY A 414 -8.26 6.95 -2.48
C GLY A 414 -7.02 7.68 -1.93
N PHE A 415 -5.97 6.93 -1.57
CA PHE A 415 -4.75 7.51 -0.98
C PHE A 415 -3.63 7.72 -1.99
N LEU A 416 -3.47 6.80 -2.94
CA LEU A 416 -2.43 6.87 -3.97
C LEU A 416 -2.93 7.54 -5.27
N ASN A 417 -4.21 7.93 -5.35
CA ASN A 417 -4.84 8.54 -6.54
C ASN A 417 -4.49 7.81 -7.84
N SER A 418 -4.49 6.48 -7.80
CA SER A 418 -4.06 5.68 -8.94
C SER A 418 -5.11 4.66 -9.39
N ASP A 419 -4.93 4.19 -10.63
CA ASP A 419 -5.83 3.26 -11.27
C ASP A 419 -5.74 1.90 -10.60
N PHE A 420 -6.88 1.46 -10.08
CA PHE A 420 -7.02 0.17 -9.43
C PHE A 420 -7.46 -0.89 -10.43
N GLU A 421 -6.68 -1.95 -10.53
CA GLU A 421 -7.00 -3.13 -11.32
C GLU A 421 -7.09 -4.37 -10.43
N LEU A 422 -8.23 -5.05 -10.55
CA LEU A 422 -8.54 -6.24 -9.77
C LEU A 422 -7.95 -7.49 -10.44
N ASP A 423 -6.82 -7.96 -9.92
CA ASP A 423 -6.27 -9.27 -10.29
C ASP A 423 -7.07 -10.39 -9.61
N PHE A 424 -8.06 -10.92 -10.33
CA PHE A 424 -8.91 -12.00 -9.84
C PHE A 424 -8.14 -13.27 -9.49
N LEU A 425 -7.07 -13.58 -10.24
CA LEU A 425 -6.30 -14.80 -10.03
C LEU A 425 -5.48 -14.69 -8.75
N LEU A 426 -4.89 -13.52 -8.49
CA LEU A 426 -4.17 -13.25 -7.25
C LEU A 426 -5.11 -13.29 -6.05
N VAL A 427 -6.27 -12.63 -6.11
CA VAL A 427 -7.25 -12.64 -5.02
C VAL A 427 -7.73 -14.06 -4.74
N LEU A 428 -8.10 -14.81 -5.79
CA LEU A 428 -8.53 -16.19 -5.66
C LEU A 428 -7.42 -17.08 -5.11
N GLY A 429 -6.19 -16.96 -5.62
CA GLY A 429 -5.04 -17.73 -5.15
C GLY A 429 -4.73 -17.48 -3.68
N THR A 430 -4.69 -16.22 -3.27
CA THR A 430 -4.38 -15.82 -1.89
C THR A 430 -5.47 -16.29 -0.92
N THR A 431 -6.75 -16.10 -1.29
CA THR A 431 -7.87 -16.50 -0.44
C THR A 431 -8.05 -18.01 -0.36
N MET A 432 -7.85 -18.75 -1.46
CA MET A 432 -7.92 -20.20 -1.47
C MET A 432 -6.74 -20.86 -0.75
N ALA A 433 -5.54 -20.29 -0.86
CA ALA A 433 -4.39 -20.73 -0.05
C ALA A 433 -4.67 -20.53 1.45
N GLY A 434 -5.20 -19.36 1.84
CA GLY A 434 -5.60 -19.08 3.21
C GLY A 434 -6.75 -19.98 3.71
N ALA A 435 -7.76 -20.24 2.88
CA ALA A 435 -8.86 -21.15 3.18
C ALA A 435 -8.35 -22.56 3.43
N THR A 436 -7.45 -23.04 2.57
CA THR A 436 -6.87 -24.38 2.64
C THR A 436 -6.03 -24.53 3.90
N ALA A 437 -5.16 -23.56 4.19
CA ALA A 437 -4.37 -23.54 5.41
C ALA A 437 -5.27 -23.55 6.66
N THR A 438 -6.33 -22.74 6.66
CA THR A 438 -7.32 -22.67 7.74
C THR A 438 -8.04 -24.01 7.94
N ALA A 439 -8.52 -24.61 6.85
CA ALA A 439 -9.22 -25.89 6.89
C ALA A 439 -8.31 -27.03 7.37
N MET A 440 -7.06 -27.10 6.89
CA MET A 440 -6.08 -28.09 7.33
C MET A 440 -5.75 -27.96 8.82
N LEU A 441 -5.56 -26.74 9.31
CA LEU A 441 -5.22 -26.49 10.72
C LEU A 441 -6.42 -26.74 11.64
N GLY A 442 -7.63 -26.36 11.24
CA GLY A 442 -8.86 -26.69 11.95
C GLY A 442 -9.11 -28.21 12.02
N LEU A 443 -8.87 -28.92 10.91
CA LEU A 443 -8.97 -30.38 10.85
C LEU A 443 -7.92 -31.06 11.74
N ALA A 444 -6.67 -30.59 11.76
CA ALA A 444 -5.61 -31.14 12.60
C ALA A 444 -5.95 -31.06 14.09
N GLY A 445 -6.54 -29.93 14.54
CA GLY A 445 -7.07 -29.78 15.90
C GLY A 445 -8.20 -30.77 16.20
N ALA A 446 -9.13 -30.95 15.26
CA ALA A 446 -10.25 -31.87 15.42
C ALA A 446 -9.83 -33.35 15.43
N VAL A 447 -8.96 -33.77 14.51
CA VAL A 447 -8.52 -35.18 14.39
C VAL A 447 -7.77 -35.65 15.64
N ARG A 448 -7.01 -34.77 16.30
CA ARG A 448 -6.33 -35.08 17.56
C ARG A 448 -7.30 -35.47 18.69
N THR A 449 -8.54 -34.95 18.67
CA THR A 449 -9.59 -35.30 19.64
C THR A 449 -10.22 -36.68 19.38
N LEU A 450 -10.29 -37.13 18.12
CA LEU A 450 -10.86 -38.45 17.75
C LEU A 450 -10.03 -39.64 18.23
N GLY A 451 -8.74 -39.43 18.53
CA GLY A 451 -7.84 -40.48 19.01
C GLY A 451 -8.09 -40.89 20.47
N ARG A 452 -8.89 -40.13 21.23
CA ARG A 452 -9.17 -40.44 22.65
C ARG A 452 -10.29 -41.47 22.79
N LYS A 453 -10.04 -42.50 23.61
CA LYS A 453 -11.02 -43.56 23.87
C LYS A 453 -12.23 -42.99 24.65
N PRO A 454 -13.49 -43.26 24.26
CA PRO A 454 -14.68 -42.73 24.92
C PRO A 454 -14.96 -43.30 26.33
N ALA A 455 -14.30 -44.39 26.70
CA ALA A 455 -14.60 -45.19 27.89
C ALA A 455 -14.44 -44.47 29.26
N PRO A 456 -13.51 -43.51 29.47
CA PRO A 456 -13.38 -42.82 30.75
C PRO A 456 -14.52 -41.83 31.05
N LEU A 457 -15.10 -41.20 30.02
CA LEU A 457 -16.12 -40.14 30.15
C LEU A 457 -17.54 -40.68 30.40
N LEU A 458 -17.80 -41.94 30.04
CA LEU A 458 -19.08 -42.61 30.32
C LEU A 458 -19.15 -43.19 31.75
N ARG A 459 -18.05 -43.16 32.51
CA ARG A 459 -18.02 -43.59 33.92
C ARG A 459 -18.29 -42.46 34.92
N GLU A 460 -18.34 -41.21 34.46
CA GLU A 460 -18.64 -40.03 35.29
C GLU A 460 -20.07 -39.49 35.10
N VAL A 461 -20.93 -40.21 34.37
CA VAL A 461 -22.36 -39.91 34.20
C VAL A 461 -23.21 -40.74 35.15
#